data_AF-A0A848SVE5-F1
#
_entry.id   AF-A0A848SVE5-F1
#
_cell.length_a   1.000
_cell.length_b   1.000
_cell.length_c   1.000
_cell.angle_alpha   90.00
_cell.angle_beta   90.00
_cell.angle_gamma   90.00
#
_symmetry.space_group_name_H-M   'P 1'
#
loop_
_entity.id
_entity.type
_entity.pdbx_description
1 polymer ?
#
loop_
_entity_poly.entity_id
_entity_poly.type
_entity_poly.pdbx_seq_one_letter_code
_entity_poly.pdbx_strand_id
1 'polypeptide(L)'
;MTTQALIYLFVGASFALYIGIAIASRASSTSEFYVAGGHVHPVVNGMATAADWMSAASFISMAGLIAFLGYDGSVYLMGWTGGYVMLALLLAPYLRQFGQFTVPDFIGTRYYSNAARVVAVICLIFISFTYIAGQMRGVGIVFSRFLDVPVDLGVIIGMGIVFVYAVLGGMKGITYTQVAQYCVLIFAYMVPAFFISFLVTGNPVPQLGLGSQVADGSGMYVLQKLDATLTDLGFTAYTDGSKSMIDIFAITAALMIGTAGLPHVIVRFFTVPSARDARKSAGWALVFIALLYTTGSAVGAFARINFVDTVNEQSYAEAPDWFTNWEANDLIAFNDRNGDGVM
;
A
#
# COMPACT_ATOMS: atom_id res chain seq x y z
N MET A 1 -28.06 9.05 -10.25
CA MET A 1 -27.60 7.68 -9.87
C MET A 1 -27.38 7.67 -8.37
N THR A 2 -27.75 6.59 -7.68
CA THR A 2 -27.41 6.43 -6.25
C THR A 2 -25.91 6.22 -6.10
N THR A 3 -25.32 6.61 -4.96
CA THR A 3 -23.87 6.41 -4.67
C THR A 3 -23.46 4.96 -4.85
N GLN A 4 -24.30 4.01 -4.44
CA GLN A 4 -24.07 2.59 -4.59
C GLN A 4 -24.04 2.14 -6.06
N ALA A 5 -24.90 2.69 -6.92
CA ALA A 5 -24.85 2.40 -8.36
C ALA A 5 -23.56 2.94 -9.02
N LEU A 6 -23.05 4.10 -8.57
CA LEU A 6 -21.76 4.63 -9.04
C LEU A 6 -20.59 3.75 -8.60
N ILE A 7 -20.61 3.27 -7.36
CA ILE A 7 -19.61 2.34 -6.83
C ILE A 7 -19.60 1.06 -7.67
N TYR A 8 -20.75 0.41 -7.89
CA TYR A 8 -20.83 -0.80 -8.70
C TYR A 8 -20.39 -0.60 -10.14
N LEU A 9 -20.74 0.55 -10.74
CA LEU A 9 -20.27 0.89 -12.07
C LEU A 9 -18.74 1.01 -12.10
N PHE A 10 -18.15 1.73 -11.14
CA PHE A 10 -16.70 1.96 -11.11
C PHE A 10 -15.90 0.68 -10.81
N VAL A 11 -16.35 -0.11 -9.84
CA VAL A 11 -15.73 -1.40 -9.50
C VAL A 11 -15.87 -2.37 -10.66
N GLY A 12 -17.08 -2.51 -11.22
CA GLY A 12 -17.35 -3.36 -12.37
C GLY A 12 -16.54 -2.97 -13.60
N ALA A 13 -16.47 -1.67 -13.90
CA ALA A 13 -15.65 -1.15 -15.01
C ALA A 13 -14.16 -1.41 -14.80
N SER A 14 -13.66 -1.29 -13.57
CA SER A 14 -12.26 -1.57 -13.23
C SER A 14 -11.93 -3.05 -13.46
N PHE A 15 -12.76 -3.98 -12.96
CA PHE A 15 -12.54 -5.41 -13.19
C PHE A 15 -12.72 -5.80 -14.66
N ALA A 16 -13.69 -5.22 -15.36
CA ALA A 16 -13.87 -5.43 -16.80
C ALA A 16 -12.63 -4.97 -17.59
N LEU A 17 -12.04 -3.82 -17.22
CA LEU A 17 -10.79 -3.34 -17.78
C LEU A 17 -9.64 -4.33 -17.50
N TYR A 18 -9.49 -4.80 -16.26
CA TYR A 18 -8.42 -5.72 -15.89
C TYR A 18 -8.53 -7.06 -16.62
N ILE A 19 -9.73 -7.64 -16.68
CA ILE A 19 -10.01 -8.87 -17.41
C ILE A 19 -9.80 -8.67 -18.91
N GLY A 20 -10.27 -7.55 -19.47
CA GLY A 20 -10.07 -7.20 -20.88
C GLY A 20 -8.59 -7.10 -21.25
N ILE A 21 -7.76 -6.46 -20.41
CA ILE A 21 -6.31 -6.41 -20.58
C ILE A 21 -5.71 -7.81 -20.51
N ALA A 22 -6.13 -8.65 -19.56
CA ALA A 22 -5.61 -10.01 -19.41
C ALA A 22 -5.91 -10.88 -20.64
N ILE A 23 -7.13 -10.80 -21.21
CA ILE A 23 -7.52 -11.51 -22.43
C ILE A 23 -6.72 -11.01 -23.63
N ALA A 24 -6.58 -9.70 -23.80
CA ALA A 24 -5.81 -9.10 -24.90
C ALA A 24 -4.30 -9.41 -24.80
N SER A 25 -3.80 -9.71 -23.60
CA SER A 25 -2.39 -9.93 -23.30
C SER A 25 -2.01 -11.40 -23.12
N ARG A 26 -2.89 -12.34 -23.52
CA ARG A 26 -2.74 -13.78 -23.25
C ARG A 26 -1.36 -14.30 -23.67
N ALA A 27 -0.63 -14.89 -22.72
CA ALA A 27 0.70 -15.43 -22.96
C ALA A 27 0.63 -16.70 -23.83
N SER A 28 1.55 -16.83 -24.78
CA SER A 28 1.67 -17.97 -25.69
C SER A 28 2.89 -18.84 -25.43
N SER A 29 3.85 -18.37 -24.61
CA SER A 29 5.08 -19.08 -24.26
C SER A 29 5.47 -18.91 -22.79
N THR A 30 6.34 -19.79 -22.26
CA THR A 30 6.87 -19.72 -20.89
C THR A 30 7.59 -18.40 -20.60
N SER A 31 8.34 -17.86 -21.57
CA SER A 31 9.02 -16.56 -21.43
C SER A 31 8.04 -15.39 -21.35
N GLU A 32 6.98 -15.42 -22.16
CA GLU A 32 5.90 -14.43 -22.03
C GLU A 32 5.14 -14.56 -20.71
N PHE A 33 4.95 -15.80 -20.25
CA PHE A 33 4.22 -16.09 -19.01
C PHE A 33 5.00 -15.63 -17.76
N TYR A 34 6.32 -15.83 -17.69
CA TYR A 34 7.10 -15.48 -16.50
C TYR A 34 7.78 -14.11 -16.55
N VAL A 35 8.18 -13.62 -17.73
CA VAL A 35 8.97 -12.38 -17.84
C VAL A 35 8.45 -11.41 -18.91
N ALA A 36 7.23 -11.62 -19.42
CA ALA A 36 6.63 -10.77 -20.45
C ALA A 36 7.52 -10.60 -21.71
N GLY A 37 8.36 -11.60 -22.00
CA GLY A 37 9.32 -11.56 -23.11
C GLY A 37 10.49 -10.60 -22.91
N GLY A 38 10.63 -9.94 -21.76
CA GLY A 38 11.76 -9.03 -21.49
C GLY A 38 11.70 -7.70 -22.25
N HIS A 39 10.52 -7.29 -22.73
CA HIS A 39 10.35 -6.11 -23.60
C HIS A 39 9.54 -4.98 -22.97
N VAL A 40 9.28 -5.02 -21.66
CA VAL A 40 8.46 -4.00 -20.99
C VAL A 40 9.24 -2.68 -20.87
N HIS A 41 8.61 -1.57 -21.26
CA HIS A 41 9.20 -0.25 -21.14
C HIS A 41 9.46 0.11 -19.66
N PRO A 42 10.61 0.72 -19.30
CA PRO A 42 10.98 0.97 -17.90
C PRO A 42 9.96 1.76 -17.09
N VAL A 43 9.28 2.74 -17.70
CA VAL A 43 8.23 3.53 -17.02
C VAL A 43 7.02 2.66 -16.70
N VAL A 44 6.62 1.80 -17.64
CA VAL A 44 5.47 0.90 -17.50
C VAL A 44 5.77 -0.14 -16.43
N ASN A 45 6.97 -0.73 -16.45
CA ASN A 45 7.38 -1.67 -15.40
C ASN A 45 7.54 -0.98 -14.04
N GLY A 46 8.04 0.25 -14.02
CA GLY A 46 8.12 1.04 -12.79
C GLY A 46 6.74 1.29 -12.17
N MET A 47 5.75 1.65 -13.00
CA MET A 47 4.37 1.85 -12.57
C MET A 47 3.72 0.55 -12.09
N ALA A 48 3.93 -0.56 -12.82
CA ALA A 48 3.47 -1.87 -12.39
C ALA A 48 4.08 -2.27 -11.04
N THR A 49 5.40 -2.08 -10.90
CA THR A 49 6.13 -2.37 -9.65
C THR A 49 5.61 -1.50 -8.50
N ALA A 50 5.29 -0.23 -8.74
CA ALA A 50 4.67 0.63 -7.74
C ALA A 50 3.26 0.17 -7.37
N ALA A 51 2.44 -0.29 -8.32
CA ALA A 51 1.13 -0.88 -8.03
C ALA A 51 1.24 -2.12 -7.14
N ASP A 52 2.19 -3.01 -7.46
CA ASP A 52 2.51 -4.21 -6.68
C ASP A 52 2.94 -3.85 -5.25
N TRP A 53 3.72 -2.77 -5.13
CA TRP A 53 4.19 -2.24 -3.86
C TRP A 53 3.10 -1.58 -3.01
N MET A 54 2.14 -0.90 -3.65
CA MET A 54 1.01 -0.20 -3.03
C MET A 54 -0.08 -1.14 -2.51
N SER A 55 0.30 -2.37 -2.14
CA SER A 55 -0.55 -3.41 -1.59
C SER A 55 -1.44 -2.93 -0.42
N ALA A 56 -2.39 -3.75 0.02
CA ALA A 56 -3.33 -3.37 1.08
C ALA A 56 -2.64 -2.83 2.35
N ALA A 57 -1.45 -3.35 2.68
CA ALA A 57 -0.62 -2.86 3.78
C ALA A 57 -0.18 -1.40 3.58
N SER A 58 0.27 -1.04 2.38
CA SER A 58 0.74 0.32 2.06
C SER A 58 -0.42 1.30 1.91
N PHE A 59 -1.52 0.88 1.29
CA PHE A 59 -2.65 1.76 1.00
C PHE A 59 -3.53 2.02 2.23
N ILE A 60 -3.82 0.99 3.02
CA ILE A 60 -4.74 1.07 4.18
C ILE A 60 -3.93 1.16 5.47
N SER A 61 -3.04 0.19 5.72
CA SER A 61 -2.40 0.06 7.02
C SER A 61 -1.38 1.17 7.31
N MET A 62 -0.65 1.65 6.30
CA MET A 62 0.36 2.70 6.51
C MET A 62 -0.26 4.00 7.04
N ALA A 63 -1.32 4.51 6.41
CA ALA A 63 -1.98 5.74 6.86
C ALA A 63 -2.56 5.58 8.27
N GLY A 64 -3.16 4.42 8.59
CA GLY A 64 -3.65 4.11 9.93
C GLY A 64 -2.52 4.01 10.96
N LEU A 65 -1.45 3.28 10.66
CA LEU A 65 -0.29 3.16 11.55
C LEU A 65 0.33 4.52 11.84
N ILE A 66 0.49 5.38 10.83
CA ILE A 66 1.00 6.74 11.06
C ILE A 66 0.04 7.56 11.92
N ALA A 67 -1.27 7.49 11.67
CA ALA A 67 -2.28 8.23 12.44
C ALA A 67 -2.29 7.87 13.93
N PHE A 68 -2.01 6.61 14.28
CA PHE A 68 -2.02 6.14 15.67
C PHE A 68 -0.65 6.09 16.34
N LEU A 69 0.43 5.80 15.60
CA LEU A 69 1.79 5.67 16.16
C LEU A 69 2.62 6.95 16.05
N GLY A 70 2.18 7.95 15.28
CA GLY A 70 2.90 9.21 15.11
C GLY A 70 4.35 9.00 14.68
N TYR A 71 5.28 9.64 15.39
CA TYR A 71 6.72 9.56 15.13
C TYR A 71 7.25 8.11 15.12
N ASP A 72 6.78 7.26 16.01
CA ASP A 72 7.23 5.86 16.09
C ASP A 72 6.80 5.04 14.86
N GLY A 73 5.75 5.46 14.15
CA GLY A 73 5.32 4.86 12.89
C GLY A 73 6.28 5.13 11.72
N SER A 74 7.18 6.11 11.85
CA SER A 74 8.12 6.49 10.78
C SER A 74 9.05 5.34 10.35
N VAL A 75 9.31 4.37 11.23
CA VAL A 75 10.10 3.16 10.93
C VAL A 75 9.55 2.37 9.73
N TYR A 76 8.23 2.39 9.51
CA TYR A 76 7.62 1.70 8.38
C TYR A 76 7.89 2.44 7.06
N LEU A 77 7.82 3.78 7.05
CA LEU A 77 8.17 4.56 5.86
C LEU A 77 9.65 4.44 5.53
N MET A 78 10.52 4.64 6.53
CA MET A 78 11.97 4.54 6.35
C MET A 78 12.37 3.11 5.96
N GLY A 79 11.83 2.12 6.67
CA GLY A 79 12.12 0.71 6.49
C GLY A 79 11.76 0.20 5.10
N TRP A 80 10.50 0.38 4.69
CA TRP A 80 10.05 -0.09 3.38
C TRP A 80 10.72 0.68 2.24
N THR A 81 10.75 2.01 2.30
CA THR A 81 11.37 2.83 1.24
C THR A 81 12.86 2.56 1.13
N GLY A 82 13.57 2.49 2.27
CA GLY A 82 14.98 2.15 2.32
C GLY A 82 15.26 0.74 1.77
N GLY A 83 14.39 -0.23 2.06
CA GLY A 83 14.48 -1.57 1.49
C GLY A 83 14.29 -1.59 -0.03
N TYR A 84 13.37 -0.77 -0.56
CA TYR A 84 13.23 -0.60 -2.01
C TYR A 84 14.49 0.01 -2.64
N VAL A 85 15.06 1.04 -2.00
CA VAL A 85 16.31 1.67 -2.47
C VAL A 85 17.46 0.66 -2.46
N MET A 86 17.59 -0.16 -1.42
CA MET A 86 18.58 -1.24 -1.37
C MET A 86 18.38 -2.24 -2.51
N LEU A 87 17.15 -2.71 -2.72
CA LEU A 87 16.80 -3.59 -3.83
C LEU A 87 17.15 -2.97 -5.20
N ALA A 88 16.76 -1.71 -5.41
CA ALA A 88 16.98 -0.96 -6.65
C ALA A 88 18.47 -0.77 -6.97
N LEU A 89 19.28 -0.44 -5.97
CA LEU A 89 20.71 -0.13 -6.16
C LEU A 89 21.59 -1.38 -6.14
N LEU A 90 21.32 -2.32 -5.23
CA LEU A 90 22.22 -3.43 -4.94
C LEU A 90 21.83 -4.75 -5.61
N LEU A 91 20.56 -4.96 -5.97
CA LEU A 91 20.07 -6.25 -6.48
C LEU A 91 19.60 -6.16 -7.93
N ALA A 92 18.77 -5.15 -8.28
CA ALA A 92 18.12 -5.04 -9.58
C ALA A 92 19.06 -5.21 -10.81
N PRO A 93 20.23 -4.53 -10.91
CA PRO A 93 21.10 -4.66 -12.08
C PRO A 93 21.75 -6.05 -12.19
N TYR A 94 22.13 -6.65 -11.05
CA TYR A 94 22.82 -7.94 -11.01
C TYR A 94 21.88 -9.10 -11.33
N LEU A 95 20.67 -9.04 -10.79
CA LEU A 95 19.64 -10.03 -11.09
C LEU A 95 19.34 -10.04 -12.59
N ARG A 96 19.17 -8.85 -13.21
CA ARG A 96 18.90 -8.79 -14.65
C ARG A 96 20.05 -9.36 -15.50
N GLN A 97 21.30 -9.17 -15.08
CA GLN A 97 22.47 -9.72 -15.78
C GLN A 97 22.59 -11.25 -15.65
N PHE A 98 22.05 -11.84 -14.57
CA PHE A 98 22.11 -13.29 -14.34
C PHE A 98 21.19 -14.11 -15.24
N GLY A 99 20.14 -13.50 -15.82
CA GLY A 99 19.31 -14.11 -16.87
C GLY A 99 18.44 -15.29 -16.43
N GLN A 100 18.33 -15.57 -15.12
CA GLN A 100 17.43 -16.57 -14.57
C GLN A 100 16.02 -16.02 -14.36
N PHE A 101 15.02 -16.90 -14.34
CA PHE A 101 13.61 -16.52 -14.19
C PHE A 101 13.19 -16.38 -12.71
N THR A 102 13.91 -17.00 -11.77
CA THR A 102 13.53 -17.04 -10.35
C THR A 102 14.72 -16.78 -9.40
N VAL A 103 14.42 -16.29 -8.19
CA VAL A 103 15.42 -16.08 -7.14
C VAL A 103 16.07 -17.39 -6.66
N PRO A 104 15.33 -18.49 -6.45
CA PRO A 104 15.97 -19.76 -6.11
C PRO A 104 16.92 -20.29 -7.19
N ASP A 105 16.59 -20.10 -8.48
CA ASP A 105 17.48 -20.48 -9.58
C ASP A 105 18.74 -19.64 -9.59
N PHE A 106 18.63 -18.33 -9.33
CA PHE A 106 19.77 -17.45 -9.12
C PHE A 106 20.68 -17.97 -7.99
N ILE A 107 20.12 -18.29 -6.82
CA ILE A 107 20.90 -18.78 -5.67
C ILE A 107 21.58 -20.12 -6.01
N GLY A 108 20.83 -21.08 -6.57
CA GLY A 108 21.38 -22.38 -6.94
C GLY A 108 22.52 -22.29 -7.95
N THR A 109 22.40 -21.38 -8.91
CA THR A 109 23.42 -21.14 -9.94
C THR A 109 24.62 -20.40 -9.37
N ARG A 110 24.40 -19.36 -8.55
CA ARG A 110 25.46 -18.54 -7.95
C ARG A 110 26.39 -19.33 -7.03
N TYR A 111 25.85 -20.32 -6.32
CA TYR A 111 26.59 -21.17 -5.39
C TYR A 111 26.84 -22.60 -5.92
N TYR A 112 26.47 -22.90 -7.16
CA TYR A 112 26.59 -24.22 -7.77
C TYR A 112 26.02 -25.35 -6.89
N SER A 113 24.88 -25.10 -6.22
CA SER A 113 24.33 -25.99 -5.19
C SER A 113 22.82 -26.18 -5.31
N ASN A 114 22.41 -27.42 -5.55
CA ASN A 114 21.00 -27.82 -5.53
C ASN A 114 20.40 -27.73 -4.11
N ALA A 115 21.21 -27.97 -3.07
CA ALA A 115 20.74 -27.80 -1.69
C ALA A 115 20.39 -26.34 -1.40
N ALA A 116 21.24 -25.38 -1.82
CA ALA A 116 20.96 -23.96 -1.68
C ALA A 116 19.71 -23.53 -2.45
N ARG A 117 19.49 -24.09 -3.65
CA ARG A 117 18.25 -23.88 -4.42
C ARG A 117 17.02 -24.36 -3.65
N VAL A 118 17.04 -25.58 -3.10
CA VAL A 118 15.91 -26.13 -2.35
C VAL A 118 15.60 -25.30 -1.10
N VAL A 119 16.64 -24.91 -0.34
CA VAL A 119 16.46 -24.02 0.82
C VAL A 119 15.82 -22.70 0.40
N ALA A 120 16.30 -22.10 -0.71
CA ALA A 120 15.71 -20.87 -1.23
C ALA A 120 14.24 -21.03 -1.66
N VAL A 121 13.86 -22.18 -2.25
CA VAL A 121 12.46 -22.49 -2.58
C VAL A 121 11.60 -22.57 -1.32
N ILE A 122 12.07 -23.25 -0.26
CA ILE A 122 11.32 -23.36 1.00
C ILE A 122 11.12 -21.97 1.62
N CYS A 123 12.17 -21.16 1.70
CA CYS A 123 12.08 -19.78 2.18
C CYS A 123 11.12 -18.94 1.33
N LEU A 124 11.19 -19.06 0.01
CA LEU A 124 10.31 -18.37 -0.92
C LEU A 124 8.83 -18.70 -0.66
N ILE A 125 8.50 -19.98 -0.49
CA ILE A 125 7.13 -20.43 -0.21
C ILE A 125 6.65 -19.86 1.13
N PHE A 126 7.46 -19.95 2.18
CA PHE A 126 7.11 -19.46 3.51
C PHE A 126 6.82 -17.95 3.52
N ILE A 127 7.69 -17.16 2.89
CA ILE A 127 7.52 -15.70 2.77
C ILE A 127 6.28 -15.38 1.94
N SER A 128 6.09 -16.06 0.80
CA SER A 128 4.97 -15.80 -0.10
C SER A 128 3.63 -16.14 0.55
N PHE A 129 3.52 -17.25 1.28
CA PHE A 129 2.30 -17.64 1.96
C PHE A 129 1.92 -16.63 3.06
N THR A 130 2.89 -16.25 3.90
CA THR A 130 2.69 -15.25 4.96
C THR A 130 2.22 -13.91 4.38
N TYR A 131 2.83 -13.49 3.27
CA TYR A 131 2.46 -12.25 2.60
C TYR A 131 1.04 -12.30 1.99
N ILE A 132 0.73 -13.39 1.27
CA ILE A 132 -0.58 -13.58 0.64
C ILE A 132 -1.69 -13.59 1.70
N ALA A 133 -1.48 -14.22 2.86
CA ALA A 133 -2.48 -14.26 3.93
C ALA A 133 -2.97 -12.85 4.35
N GLY A 134 -2.04 -11.91 4.53
CA GLY A 134 -2.38 -10.51 4.85
C GLY A 134 -3.14 -9.81 3.72
N GLN A 135 -2.72 -10.02 2.46
CA GLN A 135 -3.41 -9.44 1.30
C GLN A 135 -4.83 -10.00 1.15
N MET A 136 -5.01 -11.31 1.39
CA MET A 136 -6.32 -11.96 1.30
C MET A 136 -7.29 -11.38 2.32
N ARG A 137 -6.83 -11.06 3.55
CA ARG A 137 -7.67 -10.37 4.52
C ARG A 137 -8.14 -9.01 4.01
N GLY A 138 -7.24 -8.23 3.41
CA GLY A 138 -7.58 -6.95 2.77
C GLY A 138 -8.63 -7.11 1.66
N VAL A 139 -8.44 -8.08 0.77
CA VAL A 139 -9.41 -8.42 -0.29
C VAL A 139 -10.76 -8.80 0.33
N GLY A 140 -10.78 -9.64 1.37
CA GLY A 140 -12.01 -10.06 2.05
C GLY A 140 -12.80 -8.91 2.64
N ILE A 141 -12.12 -7.96 3.32
CA ILE A 141 -12.76 -6.75 3.88
C ILE A 141 -13.38 -5.89 2.77
N VAL A 142 -12.65 -5.72 1.67
CA VAL A 142 -13.12 -4.92 0.53
C VAL A 142 -14.34 -5.57 -0.14
N PHE A 143 -14.27 -6.87 -0.44
CA PHE A 143 -15.36 -7.58 -1.12
C PHE A 143 -16.58 -7.82 -0.24
N SER A 144 -16.40 -8.10 1.06
CA SER A 144 -17.52 -8.18 2.01
C SER A 144 -18.31 -6.89 2.03
N ARG A 145 -17.63 -5.74 2.02
CA ARG A 145 -18.29 -4.45 1.99
C ARG A 145 -19.08 -4.19 0.70
N PHE A 146 -18.56 -4.62 -0.45
CA PHE A 146 -19.21 -4.35 -1.73
C PHE A 146 -20.35 -5.31 -2.06
N LEU A 147 -20.16 -6.59 -1.77
CA LEU A 147 -21.13 -7.63 -2.10
C LEU A 147 -22.11 -7.90 -0.96
N ASP A 148 -21.92 -7.24 0.19
CA ASP A 148 -22.70 -7.46 1.43
C ASP A 148 -22.70 -8.94 1.84
N VAL A 149 -21.50 -9.51 1.87
CA VAL A 149 -21.26 -10.93 2.19
C VAL A 149 -20.28 -11.07 3.35
N PRO A 150 -20.27 -12.21 4.06
CA PRO A 150 -19.25 -12.47 5.08
C PRO A 150 -17.83 -12.36 4.52
N VAL A 151 -16.89 -11.89 5.35
CA VAL A 151 -15.47 -11.66 4.96
C VAL A 151 -14.86 -12.89 4.30
N ASP A 152 -15.11 -14.09 4.84
CA ASP A 152 -14.56 -15.35 4.32
C ASP A 152 -15.06 -15.63 2.89
N LEU A 153 -16.34 -15.35 2.60
CA LEU A 153 -16.88 -15.48 1.25
C LEU A 153 -16.31 -14.39 0.32
N GLY A 154 -16.12 -13.18 0.84
CA GLY A 154 -15.43 -12.10 0.13
C GLY A 154 -14.01 -12.49 -0.29
N VAL A 155 -13.25 -13.18 0.58
CA VAL A 155 -11.93 -13.73 0.26
C VAL A 155 -12.02 -14.70 -0.91
N ILE A 156 -12.93 -15.68 -0.84
CA ILE A 156 -13.07 -16.72 -1.87
C ILE A 156 -13.41 -16.11 -3.23
N ILE A 157 -14.35 -15.16 -3.27
CA ILE A 157 -14.74 -14.46 -4.51
C ILE A 157 -13.56 -13.67 -5.07
N GLY A 158 -12.90 -12.87 -4.23
CA GLY A 158 -11.74 -12.08 -4.66
C GLY A 158 -10.60 -12.95 -5.17
N MET A 159 -10.30 -14.06 -4.48
CA MET A 159 -9.32 -15.05 -4.93
C MET A 159 -9.67 -15.64 -6.30
N GLY A 160 -10.93 -16.01 -6.52
CA GLY A 160 -11.39 -16.55 -7.80
C GLY A 160 -11.18 -15.56 -8.95
N ILE A 161 -11.57 -14.30 -8.76
CA ILE A 161 -11.40 -13.25 -9.78
C ILE A 161 -9.92 -13.02 -10.09
N VAL A 162 -9.09 -12.85 -9.05
CA VAL A 162 -7.65 -12.64 -9.20
C VAL A 162 -6.98 -13.82 -9.89
N PHE A 163 -7.35 -15.05 -9.51
CA PHE A 163 -6.84 -16.27 -10.11
C PHE A 163 -7.15 -16.33 -11.62
N VAL A 164 -8.39 -16.04 -12.03
CA VAL A 164 -8.81 -16.10 -13.44
C VAL A 164 -7.98 -15.16 -14.31
N TYR A 165 -7.88 -13.88 -13.97
CA TYR A 165 -7.15 -12.95 -14.84
C TYR A 165 -5.62 -13.12 -14.74
N ALA A 166 -5.09 -13.56 -13.60
CA ALA A 166 -3.65 -13.77 -13.43
C ALA A 166 -3.15 -14.98 -14.24
N VAL A 167 -3.89 -16.09 -14.22
CA VAL A 167 -3.56 -17.31 -14.97
C VAL A 167 -3.70 -17.09 -16.48
N LEU A 168 -4.74 -16.36 -16.92
CA LEU A 168 -4.93 -16.07 -18.34
C LEU A 168 -3.90 -15.10 -18.91
N GLY A 169 -3.52 -14.06 -18.16
CA GLY A 169 -2.67 -12.98 -18.67
C GLY A 169 -1.16 -13.25 -18.63
N GLY A 170 -0.67 -14.10 -17.71
CA GLY A 170 0.76 -14.23 -17.43
C GLY A 170 1.42 -12.91 -17.02
N MET A 171 2.75 -12.84 -16.96
CA MET A 171 3.48 -11.65 -16.52
C MET A 171 3.16 -10.42 -17.38
N LYS A 172 2.94 -10.59 -18.70
CA LYS A 172 2.53 -9.49 -19.58
C LYS A 172 1.18 -8.92 -19.18
N GLY A 173 0.16 -9.77 -19.05
CA GLY A 173 -1.16 -9.36 -18.58
C GLY A 173 -1.10 -8.71 -17.20
N ILE A 174 -0.42 -9.34 -16.24
CA ILE A 174 -0.27 -8.81 -14.87
C ILE A 174 0.40 -7.43 -14.90
N THR A 175 1.40 -7.21 -15.76
CA THR A 175 2.08 -5.90 -15.89
C THR A 175 1.11 -4.81 -16.31
N TYR A 176 0.36 -5.02 -17.39
CA TYR A 176 -0.56 -3.99 -17.89
C TYR A 176 -1.79 -3.82 -16.99
N THR A 177 -2.26 -4.89 -16.33
CA THR A 177 -3.31 -4.75 -15.31
C THR A 177 -2.81 -3.97 -14.12
N GLN A 178 -1.57 -4.17 -13.67
CA GLN A 178 -0.98 -3.41 -12.57
C GLN A 178 -0.78 -1.93 -12.92
N VAL A 179 -0.45 -1.60 -14.16
CA VAL A 179 -0.40 -0.21 -14.65
C VAL A 179 -1.77 0.45 -14.52
N ALA A 180 -2.83 -0.22 -14.98
CA ALA A 180 -4.20 0.28 -14.82
C ALA A 180 -4.60 0.42 -13.35
N GLN A 181 -4.28 -0.60 -12.52
CA GLN A 181 -4.52 -0.57 -11.07
C GLN A 181 -3.79 0.58 -10.40
N TYR A 182 -2.53 0.84 -10.75
CA TYR A 182 -1.79 1.98 -10.22
C TYR A 182 -2.50 3.30 -10.51
N CYS A 183 -2.93 3.53 -11.76
CA CYS A 183 -3.65 4.75 -12.12
C CYS A 183 -4.93 4.93 -11.31
N VAL A 184 -5.70 3.85 -11.13
CA VAL A 184 -6.93 3.88 -10.33
C VAL A 184 -6.62 4.14 -8.85
N LEU A 185 -5.65 3.42 -8.28
CA LEU A 185 -5.27 3.54 -6.87
C LEU A 185 -4.71 4.92 -6.55
N ILE A 186 -3.78 5.42 -7.36
CA ILE A 186 -3.17 6.72 -7.10
C ILE A 186 -4.18 7.85 -7.26
N PHE A 187 -5.09 7.77 -8.23
CA PHE A 187 -6.17 8.74 -8.37
C PHE A 187 -7.12 8.69 -7.17
N ALA A 188 -7.56 7.49 -6.77
CA ALA A 188 -8.44 7.29 -5.63
C ALA A 188 -7.82 7.74 -4.30
N TYR A 189 -6.49 7.68 -4.17
CA TYR A 189 -5.77 8.13 -2.98
C TYR A 189 -5.52 9.65 -2.98
N MET A 190 -5.03 10.19 -4.10
CA MET A 190 -4.59 11.58 -4.19
C MET A 190 -5.77 12.56 -4.19
N VAL A 191 -6.90 12.22 -4.80
CA VAL A 191 -8.05 13.12 -4.87
C VAL A 191 -8.56 13.47 -3.46
N PRO A 192 -8.93 12.51 -2.58
CA PRO A 192 -9.31 12.82 -1.21
C PRO A 192 -8.20 13.53 -0.44
N ALA A 193 -6.94 13.12 -0.63
CA ALA A 193 -5.81 13.76 0.05
C ALA A 193 -5.70 15.26 -0.29
N PHE A 194 -5.89 15.64 -1.56
CA PHE A 194 -5.90 17.04 -2.01
C PHE A 194 -7.02 17.84 -1.36
N PHE A 195 -8.23 17.28 -1.33
CA PHE A 195 -9.38 17.94 -0.70
C PHE A 195 -9.20 18.10 0.80
N ILE A 196 -8.78 17.05 1.51
CA ILE A 196 -8.55 17.10 2.96
C ILE A 196 -7.45 18.12 3.28
N SER A 197 -6.34 18.09 2.54
CA SER A 197 -5.26 19.07 2.73
C SER A 197 -5.78 20.51 2.54
N PHE A 198 -6.56 20.74 1.49
CA PHE A 198 -7.14 22.06 1.22
C PHE A 198 -8.12 22.51 2.31
N LEU A 199 -8.99 21.62 2.81
CA LEU A 199 -9.94 21.94 3.87
C LEU A 199 -9.24 22.23 5.20
N VAL A 200 -8.20 21.47 5.54
CA VAL A 200 -7.49 21.62 6.82
C VAL A 200 -6.52 22.80 6.81
N THR A 201 -5.89 23.11 5.66
CA THR A 201 -4.73 24.03 5.63
C THR A 201 -4.83 25.14 4.58
N GLY A 202 -5.82 25.10 3.69
CA GLY A 202 -5.89 25.95 2.50
C GLY A 202 -4.87 25.58 1.40
N ASN A 203 -3.96 24.64 1.65
CA ASN A 203 -2.98 24.17 0.68
C ASN A 203 -3.44 22.85 0.04
N PRO A 204 -3.64 22.77 -1.28
CA PRO A 204 -4.11 21.54 -1.92
C PRO A 204 -3.03 20.45 -2.01
N VAL A 205 -1.75 20.76 -1.77
CA VAL A 205 -0.66 19.78 -1.84
C VAL A 205 -0.44 19.16 -0.45
N PRO A 206 -0.77 17.88 -0.19
CA PRO A 206 -0.80 17.31 1.15
C PRO A 206 0.55 17.30 1.85
N GLN A 207 1.62 17.07 1.08
CA GLN A 207 2.99 17.12 1.58
C GLN A 207 3.34 18.50 2.13
N LEU A 208 2.86 19.56 1.46
CA LEU A 208 3.08 20.94 1.92
C LEU A 208 2.08 21.33 3.00
N GLY A 209 0.84 20.85 2.90
CA GLY A 209 -0.21 21.03 3.90
C GLY A 209 0.22 20.51 5.27
N LEU A 210 0.89 19.34 5.32
CA LEU A 210 1.40 18.79 6.59
C LEU A 210 2.36 19.74 7.32
N GLY A 211 3.11 20.55 6.58
CA GLY A 211 4.00 21.59 7.12
C GLY A 211 3.37 23.00 7.19
N SER A 212 2.08 23.13 6.88
CA SER A 212 1.36 24.41 6.86
C SER A 212 0.62 24.68 8.17
N GLN A 213 0.04 25.88 8.28
CA GLN A 213 -0.88 26.23 9.36
C GLN A 213 -2.26 25.64 9.13
N VAL A 214 -2.97 25.36 10.23
CA VAL A 214 -4.37 24.94 10.19
C VAL A 214 -5.25 26.15 9.85
N ALA A 215 -6.22 25.96 8.96
CA ALA A 215 -7.17 26.97 8.52
C ALA A 215 -8.34 27.17 9.50
N ASP A 216 -8.10 27.00 10.80
CA ASP A 216 -9.07 27.17 11.89
C ASP A 216 -8.94 28.54 12.60
N GLY A 217 -8.00 29.37 12.16
CA GLY A 217 -7.72 30.69 12.75
C GLY A 217 -6.84 30.65 14.00
N SER A 218 -6.40 29.47 14.44
CA SER A 218 -5.52 29.32 15.62
C SER A 218 -4.09 29.81 15.39
N GLY A 219 -3.66 29.91 14.12
CA GLY A 219 -2.27 30.22 13.75
C GLY A 219 -1.26 29.10 14.05
N MET A 220 -1.73 27.92 14.48
CA MET A 220 -0.88 26.76 14.76
C MET A 220 -0.53 26.00 13.49
N TYR A 221 0.67 25.41 13.46
CA TYR A 221 1.02 24.43 12.45
C TYR A 221 0.29 23.10 12.69
N VAL A 222 0.03 22.34 11.63
CA VAL A 222 -0.70 21.05 11.69
C VAL A 222 -0.13 20.11 12.76
N LEU A 223 1.19 19.93 12.81
CA LEU A 223 1.83 19.05 13.79
C LEU A 223 1.68 19.57 15.23
N GLN A 224 1.72 20.89 15.42
CA GLN A 224 1.54 21.50 16.76
C GLN A 224 0.10 21.35 17.24
N LYS A 225 -0.87 21.58 16.35
CA LYS A 225 -2.30 21.34 16.64
C LYS A 225 -2.52 19.88 17.02
N LEU A 226 -1.91 18.96 16.28
CA LEU A 226 -2.05 17.52 16.52
C LEU A 226 -1.42 17.10 17.86
N ASP A 227 -0.24 17.62 18.19
CA ASP A 227 0.38 17.40 19.50
C ASP A 227 -0.52 17.90 20.63
N ALA A 228 -0.98 19.17 20.57
CA ALA A 228 -1.85 19.76 21.58
C ALA A 228 -3.14 18.95 21.76
N THR A 229 -3.79 18.60 20.65
CA THR A 229 -5.04 17.82 20.64
C THR A 229 -4.85 16.44 21.30
N LEU A 230 -3.75 15.75 21.01
CA LEU A 230 -3.49 14.44 21.62
C LEU A 230 -3.12 14.55 23.09
N THR A 231 -2.32 15.55 23.47
CA THR A 231 -1.93 15.74 24.87
C THR A 231 -3.11 16.15 25.75
N ASP A 232 -4.04 16.95 25.22
CA ASP A 232 -5.26 17.34 25.93
C ASP A 232 -6.16 16.13 26.21
N LEU A 233 -6.17 15.15 25.30
CA LEU A 233 -6.83 13.85 25.47
C LEU A 233 -6.05 12.85 26.35
N GLY A 234 -4.88 13.23 26.85
CA GLY A 234 -4.02 12.37 27.68
C GLY A 234 -3.18 11.34 26.92
N PHE A 235 -3.09 11.45 25.59
CA PHE A 235 -2.16 10.66 24.78
C PHE A 235 -0.76 11.29 24.72
N THR A 236 0.23 10.52 24.30
CA THR A 236 1.55 11.06 23.96
C THR A 236 1.45 11.99 22.75
N ALA A 237 2.27 13.03 22.74
CA ALA A 237 2.38 13.93 21.59
C ALA A 237 2.71 13.13 20.32
N TYR A 238 2.11 13.53 19.20
CA TYR A 238 2.26 12.85 17.92
C TYR A 238 3.71 12.86 17.42
N THR A 239 4.43 13.94 17.72
CA THR A 239 5.82 14.12 17.32
C THR A 239 6.83 13.54 18.32
N ASP A 240 6.37 13.11 19.50
CA ASP A 240 7.24 12.52 20.52
C ASP A 240 7.31 11.00 20.33
N GLY A 241 8.53 10.48 20.20
CA GLY A 241 8.79 9.06 19.99
C GLY A 241 8.92 8.34 21.32
N SER A 242 8.12 7.30 21.56
CA SER A 242 8.27 6.46 22.76
C SER A 242 9.42 5.45 22.62
N LYS A 243 9.87 5.19 21.39
CA LYS A 243 10.90 4.19 21.09
C LYS A 243 12.30 4.74 21.24
N SER A 244 13.20 3.91 21.78
CA SER A 244 14.62 4.24 21.81
C SER A 244 15.19 4.34 20.39
N MET A 245 16.24 5.13 20.21
CA MET A 245 16.92 5.24 18.90
C MET A 245 17.50 3.89 18.43
N ILE A 246 17.85 3.01 19.36
CA ILE A 246 18.31 1.65 19.04
C ILE A 246 17.16 0.82 18.46
N ASP A 247 15.97 0.90 19.05
CA ASP A 247 14.79 0.19 18.53
C ASP A 247 14.38 0.73 17.16
N ILE A 248 14.36 2.05 16.99
CA ILE A 248 14.06 2.70 15.70
C ILE A 248 15.05 2.19 14.64
N PHE A 249 16.34 2.19 14.95
CA PHE A 249 17.37 1.70 14.04
C PHE A 249 17.20 0.21 13.72
N ALA A 250 17.04 -0.64 14.74
CA ALA A 250 16.94 -2.09 14.56
C ALA A 250 15.69 -2.50 13.77
N ILE A 251 14.53 -1.89 14.08
CA ILE A 251 13.27 -2.13 13.36
C ILE A 251 13.40 -1.64 11.92
N THR A 252 13.94 -0.43 11.71
CA THR A 252 14.13 0.11 10.35
C THR A 252 15.06 -0.78 9.54
N ALA A 253 16.20 -1.20 10.10
CA ALA A 253 17.15 -2.08 9.43
C ALA A 253 16.54 -3.45 9.10
N ALA A 254 15.80 -4.05 10.04
CA ALA A 254 15.09 -5.30 9.82
C ALA A 254 14.06 -5.18 8.69
N LEU A 255 13.28 -4.09 8.68
CA LEU A 255 12.32 -3.78 7.60
C LEU A 255 13.02 -3.56 6.26
N MET A 256 14.14 -2.81 6.22
CA MET A 256 14.90 -2.57 4.98
C MET A 256 15.40 -3.87 4.37
N ILE A 257 16.06 -4.71 5.17
CA ILE A 257 16.63 -5.98 4.71
C ILE A 257 15.51 -6.94 4.29
N GLY A 258 14.46 -7.08 5.09
CA GLY A 258 13.32 -7.95 4.78
C GLY A 258 12.61 -7.54 3.49
N THR A 259 12.39 -6.24 3.31
CA THR A 259 11.70 -5.71 2.14
C THR A 259 12.53 -5.85 0.86
N ALA A 260 13.86 -5.71 0.95
CA ALA A 260 14.75 -5.94 -0.18
C ALA A 260 14.73 -7.38 -0.71
N GLY A 261 14.30 -8.35 0.12
CA GLY A 261 14.16 -9.75 -0.24
C GLY A 261 12.83 -10.14 -0.86
N LEU A 262 11.89 -9.21 -1.08
CA LEU A 262 10.54 -9.53 -1.53
C LEU A 262 10.53 -10.12 -2.95
N PRO A 263 10.11 -11.38 -3.10
CA PRO A 263 10.28 -12.10 -4.37
C PRO A 263 9.39 -11.57 -5.49
N HIS A 264 8.17 -11.11 -5.16
CA HIS A 264 7.22 -10.55 -6.13
C HIS A 264 7.75 -9.27 -6.78
N VAL A 265 8.48 -8.45 -6.03
CA VAL A 265 9.14 -7.24 -6.54
C VAL A 265 10.38 -7.60 -7.35
N ILE A 266 11.18 -8.55 -6.85
CA ILE A 266 12.41 -8.97 -7.53
C ILE A 266 12.14 -9.45 -8.96
N VAL A 267 11.12 -10.28 -9.16
CA VAL A 267 10.85 -10.86 -10.49
C VAL A 267 10.51 -9.81 -11.55
N ARG A 268 10.04 -8.61 -11.15
CA ARG A 268 9.75 -7.50 -12.06
C ARG A 268 11.00 -6.99 -12.78
N PHE A 269 12.18 -7.09 -12.17
CA PHE A 269 13.42 -6.66 -12.80
C PHE A 269 13.87 -7.58 -13.94
N PHE A 270 13.30 -8.78 -14.06
CA PHE A 270 13.55 -9.67 -15.20
C PHE A 270 12.72 -9.32 -16.45
N THR A 271 11.69 -8.47 -16.32
CA THR A 271 10.74 -8.16 -17.41
C THR A 271 11.22 -7.07 -18.38
N VAL A 272 12.31 -6.38 -18.04
CA VAL A 272 12.88 -5.27 -18.82
C VAL A 272 14.01 -5.73 -19.74
N PRO A 273 14.35 -4.99 -20.81
CA PRO A 273 15.32 -5.46 -21.82
C PRO A 273 16.77 -5.52 -21.34
N SER A 274 17.18 -4.62 -20.45
CA SER A 274 18.59 -4.45 -20.07
C SER A 274 18.77 -4.07 -18.61
N ALA A 275 19.98 -4.24 -18.08
CA ALA A 275 20.33 -3.80 -16.73
C ALA A 275 20.23 -2.26 -16.55
N ARG A 276 20.44 -1.49 -17.64
CA ARG A 276 20.21 -0.03 -17.64
C ARG A 276 18.72 0.27 -17.45
N ASP A 277 17.87 -0.49 -18.14
CA ASP A 277 16.42 -0.37 -18.07
C ASP A 277 15.86 -0.84 -16.72
N ALA A 278 16.49 -1.85 -16.09
CA ALA A 278 16.17 -2.26 -14.73
C ALA A 278 16.41 -1.13 -13.72
N ARG A 279 17.55 -0.43 -13.81
CA ARG A 279 17.83 0.74 -12.95
C ARG A 279 16.85 1.89 -13.19
N LYS A 280 16.54 2.20 -14.46
CA LYS A 280 15.54 3.21 -14.81
C LYS A 280 14.16 2.83 -14.26
N SER A 281 13.77 1.57 -14.42
CA SER A 281 12.49 1.05 -13.91
C SER A 281 12.41 1.16 -12.40
N ALA A 282 13.50 0.85 -11.69
CA ALA A 282 13.57 1.01 -10.25
C ALA A 282 13.43 2.49 -9.85
N GLY A 283 14.10 3.40 -10.56
CA GLY A 283 13.95 4.84 -10.33
C GLY A 283 12.53 5.33 -10.55
N TRP A 284 11.86 4.91 -11.63
CA TRP A 284 10.46 5.27 -11.90
C TRP A 284 9.50 4.71 -10.85
N ALA A 285 9.70 3.45 -10.44
CA ALA A 285 8.92 2.87 -9.35
C ALA A 285 9.08 3.66 -8.05
N LEU A 286 10.30 4.09 -7.71
CA LEU A 286 10.53 4.94 -6.53
C LEU A 286 9.76 6.25 -6.61
N VAL A 287 9.74 6.91 -7.79
CA VAL A 287 8.95 8.14 -8.00
C VAL A 287 7.46 7.89 -7.77
N PHE A 288 6.93 6.80 -8.31
CA PHE A 288 5.52 6.44 -8.16
C PHE A 288 5.15 6.03 -6.72
N ILE A 289 6.01 5.27 -6.04
CA ILE A 289 5.85 4.91 -4.63
C ILE A 289 5.92 6.15 -3.76
N ALA A 290 6.86 7.06 -4.01
CA ALA A 290 7.04 8.28 -3.24
C ALA A 290 5.79 9.18 -3.26
N LEU A 291 5.05 9.20 -4.37
CA LEU A 291 3.81 9.95 -4.47
C LEU A 291 2.78 9.50 -3.43
N LEU A 292 2.58 8.19 -3.25
CA LEU A 292 1.69 7.67 -2.19
C LEU A 292 2.33 7.79 -0.81
N TYR A 293 3.61 7.40 -0.66
CA TYR A 293 4.25 7.31 0.66
C TYR A 293 4.38 8.66 1.36
N THR A 294 4.74 9.71 0.62
CA THR A 294 4.83 11.07 1.17
C THR A 294 3.44 11.65 1.49
N THR A 295 2.45 11.35 0.66
CA THR A 295 1.05 11.75 0.89
C THR A 295 0.44 10.98 2.06
N GLY A 296 0.88 9.73 2.27
CA GLY A 296 0.50 8.84 3.37
C GLY A 296 0.56 9.49 4.73
N SER A 297 1.71 10.08 5.05
CA SER A 297 1.93 10.75 6.32
C SER A 297 1.00 11.95 6.53
N ALA A 298 0.75 12.72 5.46
CA ALA A 298 -0.15 13.86 5.51
C ALA A 298 -1.59 13.41 5.77
N VAL A 299 -2.06 12.41 5.02
CA VAL A 299 -3.41 11.83 5.19
C VAL A 299 -3.60 11.26 6.60
N GLY A 300 -2.62 10.54 7.15
CA GLY A 300 -2.69 10.01 8.51
C GLY A 300 -2.83 11.12 9.56
N ALA A 301 -2.02 12.18 9.47
CA ALA A 301 -2.10 13.32 10.37
C ALA A 301 -3.44 14.07 10.26
N PHE A 302 -3.89 14.38 9.04
CA PHE A 302 -5.16 15.07 8.82
C PHE A 302 -6.36 14.22 9.26
N ALA A 303 -6.34 12.92 9.00
CA ALA A 303 -7.39 12.01 9.45
C ALA A 303 -7.45 11.96 10.98
N ARG A 304 -6.30 12.01 11.67
CA ARG A 304 -6.25 12.03 13.13
C ARG A 304 -6.85 13.31 13.72
N ILE A 305 -6.53 14.48 13.15
CA ILE A 305 -7.14 15.77 13.54
C ILE A 305 -8.64 15.73 13.29
N ASN A 306 -9.05 15.38 12.08
CA ASN A 306 -10.46 15.38 11.69
C ASN A 306 -11.28 14.37 12.50
N PHE A 307 -10.72 13.20 12.83
CA PHE A 307 -11.36 12.22 13.69
C PHE A 307 -11.66 12.84 15.06
N VAL A 308 -10.67 13.43 15.72
CA VAL A 308 -10.88 14.05 17.04
C VAL A 308 -11.88 15.20 16.96
N ASP A 309 -11.73 16.11 16.00
CA ASP A 309 -12.62 17.28 15.86
C ASP A 309 -14.09 16.91 15.60
N THR A 310 -14.36 15.72 15.04
CA THR A 310 -15.72 15.30 14.67
C THR A 310 -16.38 14.36 15.66
N VAL A 311 -15.63 13.74 16.58
CA VAL A 311 -16.18 12.78 17.54
C VAL A 311 -16.01 13.22 18.99
N ASN A 312 -14.95 13.96 19.33
CA ASN A 312 -14.64 14.30 20.71
C ASN A 312 -15.72 15.22 21.30
N GLU A 313 -16.22 14.84 22.48
CA GLU A 313 -17.26 15.58 23.20
C GLU A 313 -18.57 15.75 22.42
N GLN A 314 -18.81 14.90 21.40
CA GLN A 314 -20.06 14.87 20.64
C GLN A 314 -21.03 13.86 21.24
N SER A 315 -22.32 14.20 21.30
CA SER A 315 -23.33 13.21 21.69
C SER A 315 -23.40 12.09 20.66
N TYR A 316 -23.47 10.84 21.12
CA TYR A 316 -23.64 9.69 20.22
C TYR A 316 -24.90 9.81 19.33
N ALA A 317 -25.95 10.48 19.81
CA ALA A 317 -27.16 10.74 19.03
C ALA A 317 -26.93 11.68 17.83
N GLU A 318 -25.89 12.52 17.90
CA GLU A 318 -25.48 13.47 16.86
C GLU A 318 -24.21 13.01 16.14
N ALA A 319 -23.82 11.74 16.33
CA ALA A 319 -22.65 11.17 15.71
C ALA A 319 -22.72 11.30 14.18
N PRO A 320 -21.62 11.62 13.50
CA PRO A 320 -21.60 11.70 12.05
C PRO A 320 -22.09 10.42 11.38
N ASP A 321 -22.78 10.53 10.24
CA ASP A 321 -23.30 9.38 9.48
C ASP A 321 -22.23 8.33 9.19
N TRP A 322 -20.96 8.72 9.03
CA TRP A 322 -19.89 7.76 8.84
C TRP A 322 -19.74 6.85 10.07
N PHE A 323 -19.82 7.37 11.29
CA PHE A 323 -19.60 6.60 12.52
C PHE A 323 -20.56 5.41 12.61
N THR A 324 -21.86 5.66 12.49
CA THR A 324 -22.90 4.61 12.53
C THR A 324 -22.74 3.59 11.40
N ASN A 325 -22.30 4.03 10.21
CA ASN A 325 -21.98 3.12 9.11
C ASN A 325 -20.81 2.18 9.44
N TRP A 326 -19.74 2.66 10.10
CA TRP A 326 -18.61 1.80 10.46
C TRP A 326 -18.93 0.92 11.68
N GLU A 327 -19.75 1.41 12.61
CA GLU A 327 -20.23 0.65 13.78
C GLU A 327 -21.13 -0.53 13.37
N ALA A 328 -22.05 -0.31 12.43
CA ALA A 328 -22.91 -1.38 11.89
C ALA A 328 -22.15 -2.53 11.21
N ASN A 329 -20.84 -2.37 10.96
CA ASN A 329 -19.97 -3.36 10.34
C ASN A 329 -18.91 -3.91 11.32
N ASP A 330 -19.05 -3.70 12.63
CA ASP A 330 -18.13 -4.16 13.68
C ASP A 330 -16.68 -3.67 13.52
N LEU A 331 -16.47 -2.53 12.85
CA LEU A 331 -15.13 -1.95 12.63
C LEU A 331 -14.76 -0.88 13.67
N ILE A 332 -15.77 -0.23 14.25
CA ILE A 332 -15.66 0.67 15.40
C ILE A 332 -16.80 0.37 16.37
N ALA A 333 -16.67 0.78 17.63
CA ALA A 333 -17.73 0.64 18.62
C ALA A 333 -17.70 1.81 19.60
N PHE A 334 -18.88 2.34 19.93
CA PHE A 334 -19.03 3.27 21.04
C PHE A 334 -19.12 2.50 22.36
N ASN A 335 -18.27 2.87 23.33
CA ASN A 335 -18.28 2.27 24.66
C ASN A 335 -18.26 3.36 25.73
N ASP A 336 -19.46 3.76 26.13
CA ASP A 336 -19.69 4.73 27.18
C ASP A 336 -19.32 4.15 28.57
N ARG A 337 -18.25 4.67 29.16
CA ARG A 337 -17.75 4.20 30.46
C ARG A 337 -18.30 4.99 31.65
N ASN A 338 -18.74 6.23 31.44
CA ASN A 338 -19.21 7.15 32.47
C ASN A 338 -20.73 7.39 32.42
N GLY A 339 -21.41 6.90 31.38
CA GLY A 339 -22.86 6.90 31.22
C GLY A 339 -23.43 8.25 30.77
N ASP A 340 -22.62 9.13 30.17
CA ASP A 340 -23.05 10.48 29.78
C ASP A 340 -23.59 10.56 28.34
N GLY A 341 -23.47 9.48 27.55
CA GLY A 341 -23.89 9.43 26.16
C GLY A 341 -23.05 10.29 25.21
N VAL A 342 -21.84 10.66 25.62
CA VAL A 342 -20.88 11.47 24.87
C VAL A 342 -19.71 10.59 24.40
N MET A 343 -19.23 10.83 23.17
CA MET A 343 -18.14 10.10 22.51
C MET A 343 -16.75 10.58 22.87
#